data_AF-A0A950L7P2-F1
#
_entry.id   AF-A0A950L7P2-F1
#
_cell.length_a   1.000
_cell.length_b   1.000
_cell.length_c   1.000
_cell.angle_alpha   90.00
_cell.angle_beta   90.00
_cell.angle_gamma   90.00
#
_symmetry.space_group_name_H-M   'P 1'
#
loop_
_entity.id
_entity.type
_entity.pdbx_description
1 polymer ?
#
loop_
_entity_poly.entity_id
_entity_poly.type
_entity_poly.pdbx_seq_one_letter_code
_entity_poly.pdbx_strand_id
1 'polypeptide(L)'
;METALTNFVFDRVRLAIEQTTYLGDLVLTWTTRLIDDLELGKFGMLKLALYLEEVFDIELSDELVSRFATIGDIVTHLSRHYFRDADVYSLAEAA
;
A
#
# COMPACT_ATOMS: atom_id res chain seq x y z
N MET A 1 -9.13 -14.88 -8.09
CA MET A 1 -9.80 -13.63 -7.68
C MET A 1 -8.87 -12.70 -6.89
N GLU A 2 -7.88 -13.21 -6.15
CA GLU A 2 -6.86 -12.41 -5.45
C GLU A 2 -6.18 -11.32 -6.30
N THR A 3 -5.80 -11.63 -7.55
CA THR A 3 -5.03 -10.71 -8.40
C THR A 3 -5.78 -9.42 -8.76
N ALA A 4 -7.11 -9.46 -8.90
CA ALA A 4 -7.90 -8.30 -9.30
C ALA A 4 -7.99 -7.25 -8.17
N LEU A 5 -8.09 -7.71 -6.93
CA LEU A 5 -8.14 -6.83 -5.77
C LEU A 5 -6.79 -6.20 -5.48
N THR A 6 -5.71 -6.97 -5.60
CA THR A 6 -4.37 -6.41 -5.43
C THR A 6 -4.04 -5.40 -6.52
N ASN A 7 -4.56 -5.60 -7.74
CA ASN A 7 -4.47 -4.60 -8.80
C ASN A 7 -5.24 -3.32 -8.46
N PHE A 8 -6.42 -3.42 -7.82
CA PHE A 8 -7.18 -2.25 -7.37
C PHE A 8 -6.44 -1.48 -6.27
N VAL A 9 -5.89 -2.18 -5.27
CA VAL A 9 -5.08 -1.55 -4.21
C VAL A 9 -3.85 -0.86 -4.82
N PHE A 10 -3.18 -1.53 -5.76
CA PHE A 10 -2.04 -0.98 -6.47
C PHE A 10 -2.42 0.26 -7.29
N ASP A 11 -3.56 0.24 -7.99
CA ASP A 11 -4.07 1.37 -8.77
C ASP A 11 -4.34 2.59 -7.88
N ARG A 12 -4.93 2.37 -6.70
CA ARG A 12 -5.15 3.43 -5.70
C ARG A 12 -3.85 4.00 -5.16
N VAL A 13 -2.89 3.15 -4.81
CA VAL A 13 -1.56 3.58 -4.36
C VAL A 13 -0.84 4.35 -5.46
N ARG A 14 -0.93 3.88 -6.71
CA ARG A 14 -0.39 4.57 -7.88
C ARG A 14 -0.98 5.96 -8.04
N LEU A 15 -2.30 6.10 -8.01
CA LEU A 15 -2.97 7.38 -8.08
C LEU A 15 -2.52 8.33 -6.97
N ALA A 16 -2.38 7.85 -5.74
CA ALA A 16 -1.89 8.66 -4.61
C ALA A 16 -0.46 9.17 -4.85
N ILE A 17 0.41 8.32 -5.43
CA ILE A 17 1.77 8.68 -5.81
C ILE A 17 1.75 9.72 -6.94
N GLU A 18 1.00 9.48 -8.01
CA GLU A 18 0.90 10.41 -9.15
C GLU A 18 0.39 11.79 -8.72
N GLN A 19 -0.59 11.86 -7.82
CA GLN A 19 -1.10 13.10 -7.23
C GLN A 19 -0.08 13.83 -6.34
N THR A 20 0.82 13.08 -5.68
CA THR A 20 1.81 13.67 -4.76
C THR A 20 3.10 14.09 -5.46
N THR A 21 3.49 13.37 -6.51
CA THR A 21 4.80 13.53 -7.17
C THR A 21 4.72 14.19 -8.56
N TYR A 22 3.53 14.31 -9.17
CA TYR A 22 3.32 14.87 -10.51
C TYR A 22 4.15 14.20 -11.63
N LEU A 23 4.73 13.02 -11.38
CA LEU A 23 5.50 12.25 -12.37
C LEU A 23 4.50 11.50 -13.27
N GLY A 24 4.06 12.17 -14.34
CA GLY A 24 3.00 11.69 -15.22
C GLY A 24 3.29 10.43 -16.05
N ASP A 25 4.48 9.84 -15.95
CA ASP A 25 4.88 8.67 -16.77
C ASP A 25 5.80 7.68 -16.03
N LEU A 26 5.77 7.67 -14.68
CA LEU A 26 6.58 6.71 -13.94
C LEU A 26 5.92 5.33 -13.97
N VAL A 27 6.64 4.34 -14.50
CA VAL A 27 6.23 2.93 -14.41
C VAL A 27 6.43 2.45 -12.99
N LEU A 28 5.41 2.64 -12.16
CA LEU A 28 5.39 2.11 -10.81
C LEU A 28 5.34 0.59 -10.87
N THR A 29 6.22 -0.05 -10.13
CA THR A 29 6.25 -1.50 -9.96
C THR A 29 6.22 -1.84 -8.47
N TRP A 30 5.96 -3.09 -8.14
CA TRP A 30 5.93 -3.56 -6.76
C TRP A 30 7.30 -3.40 -6.08
N THR A 31 8.37 -3.45 -6.87
CA THR A 31 9.75 -3.27 -6.43
C THR A 31 10.20 -1.80 -6.41
N THR A 32 9.35 -0.88 -6.88
CA THR A 32 9.65 0.57 -6.85
C THR A 32 9.81 1.04 -5.41
N ARG A 33 10.93 1.71 -5.14
CA ARG A 33 11.30 2.20 -3.81
C ARG A 33 10.72 3.59 -3.58
N LEU A 34 10.00 3.77 -2.48
CA LEU A 34 9.29 5.02 -2.20
C LEU A 34 10.28 6.19 -2.01
N ILE A 35 11.36 5.97 -1.26
CA ILE A 35 12.35 7.04 -0.97
C ILE A 35 13.33 7.21 -2.12
N ASP A 36 13.78 6.11 -2.72
CA ASP A 36 14.96 6.12 -3.59
C ASP A 36 14.60 6.25 -5.08
N ASP A 37 13.41 5.78 -5.47
CA ASP A 37 12.94 5.79 -6.86
C ASP A 37 11.92 6.91 -7.11
N LEU A 38 11.06 7.16 -6.12
CA LEU A 38 10.04 8.23 -6.18
C LEU A 38 10.48 9.52 -5.50
N GLU A 39 11.66 9.50 -4.86
CA GLU A 39 12.18 10.62 -4.07
C GLU A 39 11.14 11.17 -3.06
N LEU A 40 10.22 10.29 -2.59
CA LEU A 40 9.22 10.67 -1.62
C LEU A 40 9.93 10.95 -0.30
N GLY A 41 10.11 12.24 0.00
CA GLY A 41 10.54 12.68 1.31
C GLY A 41 9.53 12.25 2.39
N LYS A 42 9.91 12.41 3.66
CA LYS A 42 9.04 12.07 4.81
C LYS A 42 7.62 12.63 4.71
N PHE A 43 7.48 13.86 4.19
CA PHE A 43 6.17 14.47 3.95
C PHE A 43 5.36 13.79 2.84
N GLY A 44 6.01 13.27 1.80
CA GLY A 44 5.35 12.50 0.74
C GLY A 44 4.84 11.17 1.27
N MET A 45 5.64 10.48 2.08
CA MET A 45 5.22 9.23 2.74
C MET A 45 4.04 9.43 3.69
N LEU A 46 4.05 10.50 4.50
CA LEU A 46 2.93 10.84 5.39
C LEU A 46 1.64 11.15 4.62
N LYS A 47 1.72 11.94 3.54
CA LYS A 47 0.55 12.24 2.69
C LYS A 47 0.00 10.98 2.02
N LEU A 48 0.88 10.10 1.55
CA LEU A 48 0.48 8.83 0.97
C LEU A 48 -0.22 7.95 2.00
N ALA A 49 0.34 7.83 3.21
CA ALA A 49 -0.27 7.09 4.31
C ALA A 49 -1.67 7.64 4.65
N LEU A 50 -1.80 8.95 4.87
CA LEU A 50 -3.08 9.61 5.15
C LEU A 50 -4.13 9.34 4.05
N TYR A 51 -3.73 9.38 2.79
CA TYR A 51 -4.63 9.09 1.67
C TYR A 51 -5.09 7.62 1.68
N LEU A 52 -4.19 6.70 2.00
CA LEU A 52 -4.52 5.28 2.11
C LEU A 52 -5.40 4.98 3.32
N GLU A 53 -5.14 5.62 4.46
CA GLU A 53 -5.98 5.55 5.65
C GLU A 53 -7.42 5.99 5.35
N GLU A 54 -7.60 7.11 4.65
CA GLU A 54 -8.93 7.60 4.27
C GLU A 54 -9.61 6.73 3.20
N VAL A 55 -8.87 6.26 2.18
CA VAL A 55 -9.44 5.47 1.08
C VAL A 55 -9.82 4.06 1.52
N PHE A 56 -9.05 3.46 2.41
CA PHE A 56 -9.26 2.10 2.88
C PHE A 56 -9.91 2.04 4.26
N ASP A 57 -10.18 3.17 4.91
CA ASP A 57 -10.72 3.23 6.28
C ASP A 57 -9.85 2.39 7.25
N ILE A 58 -8.53 2.59 7.17
CA ILE A 58 -7.54 1.91 8.02
C ILE A 58 -6.70 2.91 8.83
N GLU A 59 -5.99 2.42 9.84
CA GLU A 59 -5.01 3.20 10.59
C GLU A 59 -3.58 2.69 10.32
N LEU A 60 -2.70 3.59 9.85
CA LEU A 60 -1.29 3.33 9.57
C LEU A 60 -0.43 4.10 10.57
N SER A 61 0.16 3.37 11.54
CA SER A 61 1.07 4.00 12.50
C SER A 61 2.34 4.53 11.83
N ASP A 62 2.90 5.62 12.36
CA ASP A 62 4.13 6.25 11.85
C ASP A 62 5.32 5.26 11.74
N GLU A 63 5.44 4.33 12.70
CA GLU A 63 6.44 3.25 12.66
C GLU A 63 6.26 2.32 11.46
N LEU A 64 5.01 2.05 11.09
CA LEU A 64 4.62 1.18 9.99
C LEU A 64 4.89 1.88 8.66
N VAL A 65 4.51 3.16 8.56
CA VAL A 65 4.81 4.03 7.42
C VAL A 65 6.33 4.14 7.20
N SER A 66 7.10 4.29 8.28
CA SER A 66 8.57 4.35 8.25
C SER A 66 9.22 3.01 7.83
N ARG A 67 8.52 1.88 8.05
CA ARG A 67 8.96 0.56 7.58
C ARG A 67 8.70 0.31 6.10
N PHE A 68 7.80 1.05 5.47
CA PHE A 68 7.50 0.88 4.06
C PHE A 68 8.66 1.36 3.19
N ALA A 69 9.39 0.41 2.60
CA ALA A 69 10.47 0.69 1.67
C ALA A 69 9.99 0.72 0.22
N THR A 70 9.00 -0.11 -0.12
CA THR A 70 8.53 -0.32 -1.50
C THR A 70 7.01 -0.23 -1.60
N ILE A 71 6.51 -0.01 -2.83
CA ILE A 71 5.07 -0.07 -3.11
C ILE A 71 4.50 -1.45 -2.77
N GLY A 72 5.25 -2.52 -3.05
CA GLY A 72 4.84 -3.89 -2.76
C GLY A 72 4.60 -4.15 -1.27
N ASP A 73 5.40 -3.54 -0.39
CA ASP A 73 5.19 -3.62 1.06
C ASP A 73 3.84 -3.03 1.48
N ILE A 74 3.51 -1.84 0.98
CA ILE A 74 2.24 -1.15 1.25
C ILE A 74 1.07 -1.99 0.75
N VAL A 75 1.13 -2.41 -0.52
CA VAL A 75 0.07 -3.19 -1.16
C VAL A 75 -0.11 -4.54 -0.47
N THR A 76 0.97 -5.21 -0.07
CA THR A 76 0.90 -6.47 0.69
C THR A 76 0.31 -6.26 2.07
N HIS A 77 0.66 -5.17 2.74
CA HIS A 77 0.14 -4.85 4.06
C HIS A 77 -1.36 -4.54 4.01
N LEU A 78 -1.77 -3.68 3.07
CA LEU A 78 -3.17 -3.37 2.78
C LEU A 78 -3.94 -4.63 2.42
N SER A 79 -3.40 -5.45 1.51
CA SER A 79 -4.03 -6.71 1.12
C SER A 79 -4.24 -7.60 2.34
N ARG A 80 -3.26 -7.78 3.22
CA ARG A 80 -3.41 -8.59 4.44
C ARG A 80 -4.40 -8.01 5.45
N HIS A 81 -4.42 -6.69 5.62
CA HIS A 81 -5.28 -6.04 6.60
C HIS A 81 -6.74 -6.03 6.14
N TYR A 82 -7.00 -5.80 4.85
CA TYR A 82 -8.33 -5.85 4.24
C TYR A 82 -8.86 -7.28 4.10
N PHE A 83 -7.99 -8.28 3.87
CA PHE A 83 -8.37 -9.70 3.82
C PHE A 83 -8.44 -10.38 5.18
N ARG A 84 -8.23 -9.69 6.30
CA ARG A 84 -8.38 -10.34 7.63
C ARG A 84 -9.81 -10.81 7.90
N ASP A 85 -10.79 -10.24 7.21
CA ASP A 85 -12.18 -10.74 7.18
C ASP A 85 -12.40 -11.96 6.27
N ALA A 86 -11.42 -12.36 5.47
CA ALA A 86 -11.50 -13.53 4.59
C ALA A 86 -10.70 -14.75 5.08
N ASP A 87 -9.89 -14.62 6.14
CA ASP A 87 -9.17 -15.73 6.77
C ASP A 87 -9.70 -16.06 8.18
N VAL A 88 -11.02 -16.19 8.30
CA VAL A 88 -11.64 -16.94 9.41
C VAL A 88 -11.89 -18.42 9.06
N TYR A 89 -11.37 -18.93 7.94
CA TYR A 89 -11.60 -20.31 7.50
C TYR A 89 -10.35 -21.05 7.00
N SER A 90 -9.22 -21.02 7.72
CA SER A 90 -8.19 -22.05 7.46
C SER A 90 -7.25 -22.41 8.61
N LEU A 91 -7.64 -22.26 9.89
CA LEU A 91 -6.85 -22.85 11.00
C LEU A 91 -7.67 -23.39 12.19
N ALA A 92 -8.98 -23.68 12.02
CA ALA A 92 -9.78 -24.39 13.02
C ALA A 92 -10.03 -25.88 12.72
N GLU A 93 -9.40 -26.44 11.69
CA GLU A 93 -9.44 -27.88 11.40
C GLU A 93 -8.04 -28.46 11.18
N ALA A 94 -7.24 -28.51 12.25
CA ALA A 94 -6.17 -29.51 12.39
C ALA A 94 -5.67 -29.60 13.83
N ALA A 95 -6.25 -30.57 14.56
CA ALA A 95 -5.72 -31.29 15.72
C ALA A 95 -5.71 -30.59 17.09
#